data_AF-A0A931NE91-F1
#
_entry.id   AF-A0A931NE91-F1
#
_cell.length_a   1.000
_cell.length_b   1.000
_cell.length_c   1.000
_cell.angle_alpha   90.00
_cell.angle_beta   90.00
_cell.angle_gamma   90.00
#
_symmetry.space_group_name_H-M   'P 1'
#
loop_
_entity.id
_entity.type
_entity.pdbx_description
1 polymer ?
#
loop_
_entity_poly.entity_id
_entity_poly.type
_entity_poly.pdbx_seq_one_letter_code
_entity_poly.pdbx_strand_id
1 'polypeptide(L)'
;MNLIDVIDRQSPENMRSVLKAMLSTLITPAFGVHSKSEIELAVFRAFIQIGALPDNPQIYELVSGLRISRTKARRLIYDHELRTKSEADLHEEALAILRRPVLQKRGDSLALAVERPLVSDYIRAKVQERGRLTDGSFSPNIIILGVDAYADLVDFLIPDANKKEAIASMIAAGVPENSVKGFIVAVCKKLASTVADDVGRAAVEEYVSPMIDGGFEKFSELMVSIFNKS
;
A
#
# COMPACT_ATOMS: atom_id res chain seq x y z
N MET A 1 7.33 11.56 22.65
CA MET A 1 8.72 11.39 22.16
C MET A 1 9.65 12.18 23.07
N ASN A 2 10.57 11.52 23.79
CA ASN A 2 11.62 12.23 24.51
C ASN A 2 12.88 12.27 23.63
N LEU A 3 13.05 13.37 22.90
CA LEU A 3 14.13 13.50 21.92
C LEU A 3 15.51 13.53 22.59
N ILE A 4 15.61 14.07 23.80
CA ILE A 4 16.87 14.15 24.55
C ILE A 4 17.38 12.75 24.89
N ASP A 5 16.50 11.90 25.45
CA ASP A 5 16.86 10.50 25.75
C ASP A 5 17.27 9.73 24.49
N VAL A 6 16.63 10.00 23.34
CA VAL A 6 17.00 9.35 22.07
C VAL A 6 18.39 9.78 21.62
N ILE A 7 18.70 11.08 21.70
CA ILE A 7 20.01 11.64 21.35
C ILE A 7 21.10 11.10 22.27
N ASP A 8 20.85 11.06 23.59
CA ASP A 8 21.83 10.60 24.58
C ASP A 8 22.17 9.10 24.43
N ARG A 9 21.30 8.32 23.80
CA ARG A 9 21.53 6.90 23.48
C ARG A 9 22.29 6.67 22.18
N GLN A 10 22.47 7.70 21.35
CA GLN A 10 23.19 7.56 20.08
C GLN A 10 24.70 7.54 20.29
N SER A 11 25.41 6.74 19.48
CA SER A 11 26.87 6.84 19.40
C SER A 11 27.28 8.25 18.92
N PRO A 12 28.39 8.83 19.44
CA PRO A 12 28.94 10.08 18.96
C PRO A 12 29.18 10.10 17.44
N GLU A 13 29.57 8.97 16.86
CA GLU A 13 29.82 8.79 15.44
C GLU A 13 28.54 8.95 14.62
N ASN A 14 27.45 8.28 15.03
CA ASN A 14 26.15 8.43 14.38
C ASN A 14 25.65 9.88 14.46
N MET A 15 25.71 10.49 15.65
CA MET A 15 25.28 11.89 15.82
C MET A 15 26.08 12.86 14.94
N ARG A 16 27.40 12.68 14.86
CA ARG A 16 28.25 13.49 13.97
C ARG A 16 27.86 13.29 12.50
N SER A 17 27.58 12.06 12.08
CA SER A 17 27.17 11.74 10.71
C SER A 17 25.83 12.40 10.36
N VAL A 18 24.81 12.23 11.20
CA VAL A 18 23.48 12.82 11.01
C VAL A 18 23.54 14.35 10.99
N LEU A 19 24.26 14.95 11.93
CA LEU A 19 24.43 16.40 11.98
C LEU A 19 25.12 16.91 10.70
N LYS A 20 26.18 16.22 10.25
CA LYS A 20 26.88 16.57 9.01
C LYS A 20 25.92 16.51 7.81
N ALA A 21 25.15 15.43 7.67
CA ALA A 21 24.19 15.28 6.58
C ALA A 21 23.10 16.37 6.59
N MET A 22 22.56 16.68 7.76
CA MET A 22 21.56 17.73 7.94
C MET A 22 22.13 19.10 7.58
N LEU A 23 23.30 19.48 8.13
CA LEU A 23 23.94 20.76 7.84
C LEU A 23 24.34 20.88 6.37
N SER A 24 24.89 19.82 5.76
CA SER A 24 25.20 19.80 4.33
C SER A 24 23.97 20.08 3.46
N THR A 25 22.81 19.52 3.83
CA THR A 25 21.53 19.82 3.16
C THR A 25 21.16 21.29 3.30
N LEU A 26 21.38 21.90 4.46
CA LEU A 26 20.97 23.29 4.74
C LEU A 26 21.87 24.35 4.10
N ILE A 27 23.10 24.01 3.74
CA ILE A 27 24.08 24.94 3.15
C ILE A 27 24.26 24.78 1.64
N THR A 28 23.57 23.82 1.01
CA THR A 28 23.75 23.49 -0.42
C THR A 28 22.43 23.70 -1.19
N PRO A 29 22.34 24.65 -2.14
CA PRO A 29 23.45 25.37 -2.78
C PRO A 29 23.99 26.55 -1.96
N ALA A 30 23.16 27.15 -1.11
CA ALA A 30 23.57 28.21 -0.19
C ALA A 30 22.65 28.25 1.02
N PHE A 31 23.19 28.65 2.17
CA PHE A 31 22.42 28.78 3.41
C PHE A 31 21.30 29.82 3.27
N GLY A 32 20.11 29.50 3.79
CA GLY A 32 18.94 30.38 3.78
C GLY A 32 18.14 30.40 2.47
N VAL A 33 18.58 29.67 1.43
CA VAL A 33 17.83 29.55 0.16
C VAL A 33 16.73 28.49 0.25
N HIS A 34 16.87 27.51 1.14
CA HIS A 34 15.88 26.44 1.32
C HIS A 34 14.57 26.99 1.88
N SER A 35 13.46 26.55 1.28
CA SER A 35 12.14 26.84 1.82
C SER A 35 11.98 26.23 3.23
N LYS A 36 11.05 26.77 4.00
CA LYS A 36 10.68 26.21 5.31
C LYS A 36 10.38 24.70 5.23
N SER A 37 9.73 24.26 4.16
CA SER A 37 9.38 22.84 3.96
C SER A 37 10.61 21.95 3.79
N GLU A 38 11.64 22.42 3.07
CA GLU A 38 12.89 21.66 2.88
C GLU A 38 13.68 21.54 4.17
N ILE A 39 13.71 22.61 4.99
CA ILE A 39 14.34 22.59 6.31
C ILE A 39 13.62 21.59 7.22
N GLU A 40 12.28 21.64 7.25
CA GLU A 40 11.47 20.69 8.02
C GLU A 40 11.69 19.24 7.58
N LEU A 41 11.85 18.99 6.28
CA LEU A 41 12.16 17.66 5.74
C LEU A 41 13.56 17.18 6.12
N ALA A 42 14.56 18.07 6.13
CA ALA A 42 15.90 17.73 6.58
C ALA A 42 15.90 17.29 8.05
N VAL A 43 15.19 18.03 8.91
CA VAL A 43 15.01 17.67 10.33
C VAL A 43 14.22 16.36 10.48
N PHE A 44 13.18 16.16 9.69
CA PHE A 44 12.39 14.92 9.68
C PHE A 44 13.25 13.70 9.38
N ARG A 45 14.13 13.78 8.36
CA ARG A 45 15.08 12.70 8.05
C ARG A 45 16.07 12.45 9.19
N ALA A 46 16.54 13.50 9.85
CA ALA A 46 17.41 13.36 11.00
C ALA A 46 16.72 12.58 12.14
N PHE A 47 15.42 12.83 12.39
CA PHE A 47 14.65 12.05 13.36
C PHE A 47 14.56 10.56 13.04
N ILE A 48 14.41 10.20 11.77
CA ILE A 48 14.43 8.80 11.32
C ILE A 48 15.83 8.21 11.56
N GLN A 49 16.89 8.90 11.13
CA GLN A 49 18.26 8.40 11.21
C GLN A 49 18.77 8.17 12.64
N ILE A 50 18.26 8.91 13.62
CA ILE A 50 18.58 8.70 15.05
C ILE A 50 17.58 7.77 15.75
N GLY A 51 16.61 7.20 15.03
CA GLY A 51 15.59 6.32 15.59
C GLY A 51 14.57 7.02 16.49
N ALA A 52 14.45 8.36 16.41
CA ALA A 52 13.38 9.10 17.09
C ALA A 52 12.02 8.87 16.44
N LEU A 53 12.02 8.54 15.15
CA LEU A 53 10.89 8.05 14.38
C LEU A 53 11.29 6.74 13.69
N PRO A 54 10.34 5.81 13.45
CA PRO A 54 10.62 4.63 12.63
C PRO A 54 10.88 5.02 11.17
N ASP A 55 11.52 4.12 10.41
CA ASP A 55 11.82 4.33 8.98
C ASP A 55 10.57 4.57 8.13
N ASN A 56 9.46 3.95 8.52
CA ASN A 56 8.16 4.12 7.87
C ASN A 56 7.13 4.67 8.86
N PRO A 57 7.21 5.96 9.20
CA PRO A 57 6.35 6.50 10.24
C PRO A 57 4.94 6.74 9.73
N GLN A 58 3.98 6.58 10.64
CA GLN A 58 2.56 6.78 10.39
C GLN A 58 2.13 8.20 10.74
N ILE A 59 1.05 8.67 10.09
CA ILE A 59 0.52 10.01 10.31
C ILE A 59 0.25 10.29 11.79
N TYR A 60 -0.34 9.32 12.51
CA TYR A 60 -0.66 9.48 13.93
C TYR A 60 0.58 9.65 14.81
N GLU A 61 1.67 8.96 14.50
CA GLU A 61 2.94 9.05 15.25
C GLU A 61 3.54 10.45 15.12
N LEU A 62 3.49 11.03 13.92
CA LEU A 62 3.95 12.40 13.70
C LEU A 62 3.05 13.42 14.42
N VAL A 63 1.72 13.25 14.34
CA VAL A 63 0.77 14.17 14.98
C VAL A 63 0.95 14.15 16.50
N SER A 64 1.04 12.97 17.11
CA SER A 64 1.18 12.84 18.56
C SER A 64 2.60 13.13 19.06
N GLY A 65 3.62 12.68 18.32
CA GLY A 65 5.02 12.78 18.70
C GLY A 65 5.64 14.16 18.45
N LEU A 66 5.32 14.79 17.32
CA LEU A 66 5.84 16.11 16.93
C LEU A 66 4.83 17.25 17.16
N ARG A 67 3.60 16.93 17.58
CA ARG A 67 2.51 17.91 17.80
C ARG A 67 2.23 18.77 16.57
N ILE A 68 2.23 18.14 15.40
CA ILE A 68 1.94 18.80 14.11
C ILE A 68 0.56 18.44 13.58
N SER A 69 0.02 19.24 12.67
CA SER A 69 -1.26 18.93 12.02
C SER A 69 -1.16 17.69 11.12
N ARG A 70 -2.30 17.02 10.91
CA ARG A 70 -2.41 15.87 9.98
C ARG A 70 -1.91 16.23 8.58
N THR A 71 -2.26 17.40 8.07
CA THR A 71 -1.81 17.88 6.75
C THR A 71 -0.29 17.98 6.67
N LYS A 72 0.36 18.50 7.72
CA LYS A 72 1.82 18.62 7.76
C LYS A 72 2.50 17.26 7.87
N ALA A 73 1.95 16.35 8.69
CA ALA A 73 2.44 14.99 8.79
C ALA A 73 2.35 14.24 7.44
N ARG A 74 1.20 14.34 6.77
CA ARG A 74 0.99 13.75 5.43
C ARG A 74 2.00 14.27 4.41
N ARG A 75 2.24 15.59 4.40
CA ARG A 75 3.23 16.23 3.51
C ARG A 75 4.65 15.72 3.77
N LEU A 76 5.09 15.67 5.03
CA LEU A 76 6.45 15.19 5.38
C LEU A 76 6.68 13.75 4.95
N ILE A 77 5.69 12.87 5.17
CA ILE A 77 5.76 11.48 4.72
C ILE A 77 5.86 11.43 3.20
N TYR A 78 4.97 12.12 2.48
CA TYR A 78 4.96 12.13 1.02
C TYR A 78 6.28 12.65 0.41
N ASP A 79 6.77 13.80 0.90
CA ASP A 79 8.03 14.41 0.44
C ASP A 79 9.25 13.52 0.72
N HIS A 80 9.22 12.78 1.82
CA HIS A 80 10.25 11.81 2.17
C HIS A 80 10.22 10.59 1.25
N GLU A 81 9.04 10.00 1.06
CA GLU A 81 8.84 8.84 0.19
C GLU A 81 9.25 9.14 -1.26
N LEU A 82 8.91 10.33 -1.78
CA LEU A 82 9.29 10.76 -3.13
C LEU A 82 10.81 10.74 -3.39
N ARG A 83 11.62 10.87 -2.34
CA ARG A 83 13.09 10.92 -2.44
C ARG A 83 13.76 9.60 -2.09
N THR A 84 13.02 8.65 -1.52
CA THR A 84 13.59 7.44 -0.92
C THR A 84 13.04 6.16 -1.53
N LYS A 85 11.81 6.18 -2.04
CA LYS A 85 11.18 5.02 -2.68
C LYS A 85 11.40 5.03 -4.17
N SER A 86 11.74 3.87 -4.69
CA SER A 86 11.73 3.56 -6.11
C SER A 86 10.32 3.15 -6.56
N GLU A 87 10.11 3.06 -7.87
CA GLU A 87 8.86 2.50 -8.42
C GLU A 87 8.64 1.04 -7.99
N ALA A 88 9.71 0.26 -7.83
CA ALA A 88 9.63 -1.11 -7.35
C ALA A 88 9.13 -1.19 -5.90
N ASP A 89 9.59 -0.28 -5.02
CA ASP A 89 9.11 -0.22 -3.64
C ASP A 89 7.60 0.13 -3.58
N LEU A 90 7.17 1.08 -4.42
CA LEU A 90 5.75 1.45 -4.54
C LEU A 90 4.90 0.30 -5.09
N HIS A 91 5.44 -0.46 -6.04
CA HIS A 91 4.80 -1.63 -6.61
C HIS A 91 4.57 -2.72 -5.55
N GLU A 92 5.59 -3.07 -4.78
CA GLU A 92 5.49 -4.07 -3.71
C GLU A 92 4.50 -3.66 -2.61
N GLU A 93 4.51 -2.39 -2.21
CA GLU A 93 3.54 -1.86 -1.24
C GLU A 93 2.11 -1.84 -1.80
N ALA A 94 1.95 -1.54 -3.09
CA ALA A 94 0.66 -1.63 -3.75
C ALA A 94 0.13 -3.07 -3.77
N LEU A 95 0.97 -4.06 -4.10
CA LEU A 95 0.61 -5.47 -4.01
C LEU A 95 0.20 -5.85 -2.57
N ALA A 96 0.91 -5.36 -1.56
CA ALA A 96 0.56 -5.60 -0.16
C ALA A 96 -0.82 -5.07 0.23
N ILE A 97 -1.21 -3.92 -0.31
CA ILE A 97 -2.56 -3.36 -0.13
C ILE A 97 -3.61 -4.19 -0.87
N LEU A 98 -3.31 -4.62 -2.10
CA LEU A 98 -4.24 -5.39 -2.93
C LEU A 98 -4.56 -6.77 -2.37
N ARG A 99 -3.70 -7.34 -1.52
CA ARG A 99 -3.97 -8.59 -0.77
C ARG A 99 -5.17 -8.48 0.16
N ARG A 100 -5.47 -7.28 0.69
CA ARG A 100 -6.40 -7.08 1.80
C ARG A 100 -7.59 -6.19 1.45
N PRO A 101 -8.33 -6.47 0.36
CA PRO A 101 -9.46 -5.63 0.00
C PRO A 101 -10.65 -5.87 0.95
N VAL A 102 -11.50 -4.86 1.07
CA VAL A 102 -12.76 -4.96 1.83
C VAL A 102 -13.93 -4.87 0.87
N LEU A 103 -14.62 -5.99 0.66
CA LEU A 103 -15.85 -6.02 -0.15
C LEU A 103 -16.95 -5.18 0.51
N GLN A 104 -17.55 -4.26 -0.23
CA GLN A 104 -18.62 -3.39 0.28
C GLN A 104 -19.98 -4.11 0.34
N LYS A 105 -20.93 -3.58 1.11
CA LYS A 105 -22.26 -4.15 1.43
C LYS A 105 -23.12 -4.62 0.24
N ARG A 106 -22.80 -4.22 -0.98
CA ARG A 106 -23.52 -4.60 -2.22
C ARG A 106 -22.71 -5.51 -3.15
N GLY A 107 -21.46 -5.79 -2.79
CA GLY A 107 -20.55 -6.61 -3.58
C GLY A 107 -20.16 -6.04 -4.94
N ASP A 108 -20.46 -4.76 -5.18
CA ASP A 108 -20.18 -4.04 -6.43
C ASP A 108 -18.80 -3.38 -6.44
N SER A 109 -18.21 -3.21 -5.25
CA SER A 109 -16.97 -2.47 -5.04
C SER A 109 -16.15 -3.03 -3.89
N LEU A 110 -14.85 -2.77 -3.95
CA LEU A 110 -13.87 -3.10 -2.92
C LEU A 110 -13.20 -1.81 -2.44
N ALA A 111 -13.06 -1.68 -1.12
CA ALA A 111 -12.31 -0.62 -0.48
C ALA A 111 -10.91 -1.10 -0.09
N LEU A 112 -9.91 -0.28 -0.39
CA LEU A 112 -8.51 -0.46 -0.02
C LEU A 112 -8.13 0.60 1.00
N ALA A 113 -7.64 0.18 2.16
CA ALA A 113 -7.08 1.08 3.15
C ALA A 113 -5.62 1.39 2.79
N VAL A 114 -5.34 2.65 2.46
CA VAL A 114 -4.02 3.12 2.02
C VAL A 114 -3.59 4.29 2.88
N GLU A 115 -2.81 4.01 3.92
CA GLU A 115 -2.37 5.05 4.86
C GLU A 115 -1.26 5.93 4.28
N ARG A 116 -0.49 5.39 3.32
CA ARG A 116 0.67 6.02 2.71
C ARG A 116 0.27 6.88 1.51
N PRO A 117 0.48 8.20 1.55
CA PRO A 117 -0.01 9.11 0.52
C PRO A 117 0.57 8.81 -0.88
N LEU A 118 1.86 8.51 -0.98
CA LEU A 118 2.50 8.27 -2.28
C LEU A 118 2.03 6.96 -2.91
N VAL A 119 1.83 5.92 -2.09
CA VAL A 119 1.29 4.62 -2.55
C VAL A 119 -0.15 4.77 -3.03
N SER A 120 -0.95 5.62 -2.37
CA SER A 120 -2.30 5.94 -2.84
C SER A 120 -2.27 6.54 -4.24
N ASP A 121 -1.38 7.50 -4.49
CA ASP A 121 -1.26 8.14 -5.80
C ASP A 121 -0.72 7.16 -6.86
N TYR A 122 0.23 6.29 -6.50
CA TYR A 122 0.71 5.20 -7.35
C TYR A 122 -0.45 4.28 -7.78
N ILE A 123 -1.25 3.78 -6.83
CA ILE A 123 -2.41 2.92 -7.13
C ILE A 123 -3.39 3.64 -8.06
N ARG A 124 -3.73 4.91 -7.78
CA ARG A 124 -4.64 5.71 -8.63
C ARG A 124 -4.09 5.89 -10.03
N ALA A 125 -2.79 6.15 -10.17
CA ALA A 125 -2.13 6.25 -11.46
C ALA A 125 -2.23 4.94 -12.25
N LYS A 126 -1.96 3.78 -11.61
CA LYS A 126 -2.09 2.46 -12.25
C LYS A 126 -3.52 2.12 -12.64
N VAL A 127 -4.52 2.52 -11.85
CA VAL A 127 -5.93 2.40 -12.22
C VAL A 127 -6.25 3.26 -13.45
N GLN A 128 -5.75 4.50 -13.49
CA GLN A 128 -5.97 5.43 -14.59
C GLN A 128 -5.29 4.97 -15.90
N GLU A 129 -4.08 4.39 -15.82
CA GLU A 129 -3.39 3.74 -16.96
C GLU A 129 -4.26 2.65 -17.61
N ARG A 130 -5.18 2.04 -16.86
CA ARG A 130 -6.14 1.04 -17.35
C ARG A 130 -7.46 1.64 -17.86
N GLY A 131 -7.56 2.96 -17.94
CA GLY A 131 -8.79 3.67 -18.34
C GLY A 131 -9.94 3.50 -17.34
N ARG A 132 -9.62 3.15 -16.09
CA ARG A 132 -10.58 2.98 -15.00
C ARG A 132 -10.56 4.22 -14.11
N LEU A 133 -11.67 4.46 -13.42
CA LEU A 133 -11.79 5.53 -12.44
C LEU A 133 -11.82 4.94 -11.03
N THR A 134 -11.20 5.63 -10.09
CA THR A 134 -11.45 5.43 -8.65
C THR A 134 -12.64 6.27 -8.23
N ASP A 135 -13.46 5.81 -7.27
CA ASP A 135 -14.58 6.61 -6.81
C ASP A 135 -14.18 7.81 -5.90
N GLY A 136 -15.17 8.64 -5.57
CA GLY A 136 -15.05 9.86 -4.77
C GLY A 136 -15.07 9.64 -3.26
N SER A 137 -14.42 8.60 -2.73
CA SER A 137 -14.19 8.47 -1.28
C SER A 137 -13.74 9.80 -0.66
N PHE A 138 -14.46 10.26 0.36
CA PHE A 138 -14.11 11.47 1.12
C PHE A 138 -12.85 11.29 1.98
N SER A 139 -12.36 10.05 2.12
CA SER A 139 -11.15 9.75 2.87
C SER A 139 -9.92 9.71 1.95
N PRO A 140 -8.88 10.50 2.22
CA PRO A 140 -7.62 10.44 1.46
C PRO A 140 -6.82 9.14 1.70
N ASN A 141 -7.31 8.27 2.59
CA ASN A 141 -6.69 7.00 2.95
C ASN A 141 -7.53 5.78 2.51
N ILE A 142 -8.62 5.99 1.76
CA ILE A 142 -9.45 4.90 1.25
C ILE A 142 -9.57 5.07 -0.26
N ILE A 143 -9.23 4.02 -1.00
CA ILE A 143 -9.49 3.91 -2.43
C ILE A 143 -10.59 2.89 -2.61
N ILE A 144 -11.71 3.28 -3.23
CA ILE A 144 -12.77 2.34 -3.58
C ILE A 144 -12.73 2.13 -5.09
N LEU A 145 -12.77 0.85 -5.47
CA LEU A 145 -12.72 0.38 -6.85
C LEU A 145 -13.94 -0.50 -7.11
N GLY A 146 -14.58 -0.35 -8.26
CA GLY A 146 -15.52 -1.37 -8.74
C GLY A 146 -14.80 -2.71 -8.90
N VAL A 147 -15.53 -3.82 -8.76
CA VAL A 147 -14.96 -5.18 -8.85
C VAL A 147 -14.11 -5.36 -10.12
N ASP A 148 -14.61 -4.91 -11.27
CA ASP A 148 -13.86 -5.01 -12.54
C ASP A 148 -12.56 -4.19 -12.55
N ALA A 149 -12.56 -3.01 -11.93
CA ALA A 149 -11.39 -2.14 -11.87
C ALA A 149 -10.33 -2.71 -10.90
N TYR A 150 -10.77 -3.28 -9.78
CA TYR A 150 -9.89 -4.00 -8.86
C TYR A 150 -9.28 -5.24 -9.52
N ALA A 151 -10.11 -6.07 -10.18
CA ALA A 151 -9.65 -7.26 -10.87
C ALA A 151 -8.66 -6.95 -12.01
N ASP A 152 -8.93 -5.89 -12.79
CA ASP A 152 -8.00 -5.39 -13.81
C ASP A 152 -6.68 -4.90 -13.22
N LEU A 153 -6.72 -4.25 -12.07
CA LEU A 153 -5.52 -3.74 -11.40
C LEU A 153 -4.66 -4.89 -10.86
N VAL A 154 -5.27 -5.88 -10.21
CA VAL A 154 -4.55 -7.07 -9.74
C VAL A 154 -3.95 -7.82 -10.92
N ASP A 155 -4.73 -8.09 -11.96
CA ASP A 155 -4.26 -8.76 -13.19
C ASP A 155 -3.08 -8.04 -13.86
N PHE A 156 -3.03 -6.71 -13.76
CA PHE A 156 -1.97 -5.87 -14.30
C PHE A 156 -0.70 -5.83 -13.43
N LEU A 157 -0.84 -5.85 -12.11
CA LEU A 157 0.29 -5.67 -11.20
C LEU A 157 0.94 -6.98 -10.73
N ILE A 158 0.26 -8.12 -10.76
CA ILE A 158 0.90 -9.37 -10.33
C ILE A 158 2.03 -9.78 -11.28
N PRO A 159 3.10 -10.44 -10.78
CA PRO A 159 4.16 -10.96 -11.62
C PRO A 159 3.64 -11.94 -12.69
N ASP A 160 4.21 -11.88 -13.90
CA ASP A 160 3.83 -12.77 -15.01
C ASP A 160 3.97 -14.26 -14.67
N ALA A 161 4.96 -14.62 -13.86
CA ALA A 161 5.13 -16.00 -13.38
C ALA A 161 3.92 -16.45 -12.56
N ASN A 162 3.49 -15.62 -11.60
CA ASN A 162 2.34 -15.91 -10.75
C ASN A 162 1.04 -15.96 -11.57
N LYS A 163 0.90 -15.07 -12.55
CA LYS A 163 -0.23 -15.06 -13.48
C LYS A 163 -0.36 -16.37 -14.26
N LYS A 164 0.75 -16.86 -14.82
CA LYS A 164 0.79 -18.13 -15.57
C LYS A 164 0.43 -19.31 -14.69
N GLU A 165 0.98 -19.36 -13.48
CA GLU A 165 0.74 -20.46 -12.55
C GLU A 165 -0.70 -20.47 -12.00
N ALA A 166 -1.28 -19.29 -11.75
CA ALA A 166 -2.70 -19.15 -11.42
C ALA A 166 -3.59 -19.73 -12.54
N ILE A 167 -3.30 -19.39 -13.79
CA ILE A 167 -4.05 -19.88 -14.96
C ILE A 167 -3.89 -21.39 -15.11
N ALA A 168 -2.68 -21.93 -14.97
CA ALA A 168 -2.44 -23.36 -15.00
C ALA A 168 -3.24 -24.10 -13.91
N SER A 169 -3.25 -23.56 -12.69
CA SER A 169 -4.02 -24.10 -11.57
C SER A 169 -5.53 -24.10 -11.86
N MET A 170 -6.06 -23.00 -12.44
CA MET A 170 -7.48 -22.88 -12.81
C MET A 170 -7.88 -23.95 -13.84
N ILE A 171 -7.05 -24.14 -14.87
CA ILE A 171 -7.27 -25.15 -15.91
C ILE A 171 -7.24 -26.56 -15.32
N ALA A 172 -6.26 -26.87 -14.47
CA ALA A 172 -6.13 -28.17 -13.83
C ALA A 172 -7.32 -28.50 -12.91
N ALA A 173 -7.88 -27.48 -12.24
CA ALA A 173 -9.07 -27.63 -11.39
C ALA A 173 -10.39 -27.70 -12.18
N GLY A 174 -10.37 -27.52 -13.50
CA GLY A 174 -11.58 -27.54 -14.34
C GLY A 174 -12.51 -26.35 -14.13
N VAL A 175 -12.00 -25.22 -13.62
CA VAL A 175 -12.79 -24.02 -13.40
C VAL A 175 -13.16 -23.39 -14.76
N PRO A 176 -14.41 -22.93 -14.98
CA PRO A 176 -14.82 -22.34 -16.26
C PRO A 176 -14.05 -21.07 -16.64
N GLU A 177 -13.56 -20.36 -15.62
CA GLU A 177 -12.83 -19.12 -15.74
C GLU A 177 -11.33 -19.38 -15.83
N ASN A 178 -10.69 -18.83 -16.87
CA ASN A 178 -9.28 -19.08 -17.19
C ASN A 178 -8.44 -17.78 -17.21
N SER A 179 -8.96 -16.72 -16.61
CA SER A 179 -8.26 -15.45 -16.43
C SER A 179 -8.25 -15.02 -14.97
N VAL A 180 -7.16 -14.39 -14.54
CA VAL A 180 -7.04 -13.84 -13.18
C VAL A 180 -8.15 -12.83 -12.90
N LYS A 181 -8.38 -11.92 -13.85
CA LYS A 181 -9.47 -10.95 -13.76
C LYS A 181 -10.81 -11.61 -13.55
N GLY A 182 -11.21 -12.52 -14.45
CA GLY A 182 -12.53 -13.14 -14.37
C GLY A 182 -12.69 -13.98 -13.11
N PHE A 183 -11.61 -14.61 -12.63
CA PHE A 183 -11.62 -15.36 -11.38
C PHE A 183 -11.97 -14.44 -10.20
N ILE A 184 -11.26 -13.32 -10.06
CA ILE A 184 -11.52 -12.34 -9.01
C ILE A 184 -12.96 -11.81 -9.08
N VAL A 185 -13.46 -11.53 -10.29
CA VAL A 185 -14.86 -11.09 -10.48
C VAL A 185 -15.84 -12.16 -10.00
N ALA A 186 -15.62 -13.43 -10.34
CA ALA A 186 -16.48 -14.54 -9.94
C ALA A 186 -16.44 -14.77 -8.42
N VAL A 187 -15.26 -14.70 -7.80
CA VAL A 187 -15.09 -14.74 -6.33
C VAL A 187 -15.91 -13.64 -5.68
N CYS A 188 -15.74 -12.38 -6.11
CA CYS A 188 -16.45 -11.24 -5.54
C CYS A 188 -17.98 -11.41 -5.68
N LYS A 189 -18.48 -11.87 -6.84
CA LYS A 189 -19.91 -12.14 -7.05
C LYS A 189 -20.45 -13.23 -6.13
N LYS A 190 -19.70 -14.32 -5.95
CA LYS A 190 -20.09 -15.42 -5.05
C LYS A 190 -20.15 -14.92 -3.60
N LEU A 191 -19.13 -14.19 -3.16
CA LEU A 191 -19.05 -13.66 -1.80
C LEU A 191 -20.10 -12.57 -1.53
N ALA A 192 -20.43 -11.74 -2.52
CA ALA A 192 -21.51 -10.76 -2.43
C ALA A 192 -22.86 -11.40 -2.05
N SER A 193 -23.11 -12.63 -2.49
CA SER A 193 -24.35 -13.36 -2.18
C SER A 193 -24.40 -13.97 -0.77
N THR A 194 -23.29 -13.96 -0.03
CA THR A 194 -23.13 -14.72 1.22
C THR A 194 -22.72 -13.89 2.45
N VAL A 195 -22.49 -12.58 2.32
CA VAL A 195 -21.69 -11.83 3.30
C VAL A 195 -22.45 -10.75 4.08
N ALA A 196 -22.21 -10.76 5.41
CA ALA A 196 -22.25 -9.61 6.32
C ALA A 196 -20.82 -9.07 6.57
N ASP A 197 -20.67 -7.76 6.78
CA ASP A 197 -19.43 -6.94 6.69
C ASP A 197 -18.08 -7.63 7.02
N ASP A 198 -17.89 -8.17 8.23
CA ASP A 198 -16.57 -8.68 8.67
C ASP A 198 -16.16 -10.01 8.02
N VAL A 199 -17.13 -10.83 7.60
CA VAL A 199 -16.87 -12.10 6.89
C VAL A 199 -16.39 -11.84 5.46
N GLY A 200 -16.85 -10.75 4.84
CA GLY A 200 -16.54 -10.40 3.46
C GLY A 200 -15.09 -10.03 3.21
N ARG A 201 -14.50 -9.32 4.17
CA ARG A 201 -13.08 -8.93 4.13
C ARG A 201 -12.17 -10.17 4.18
N ALA A 202 -12.38 -11.04 5.16
CA ALA A 202 -11.57 -12.25 5.33
C ALA A 202 -11.71 -13.17 4.11
N ALA A 203 -12.93 -13.28 3.56
CA ALA A 203 -13.18 -14.15 2.42
C ALA A 203 -12.44 -13.71 1.15
N VAL A 204 -12.43 -12.43 0.76
CA VAL A 204 -11.73 -12.01 -0.48
C VAL A 204 -10.20 -12.14 -0.35
N GLU A 205 -9.64 -11.75 0.81
CA GLU A 205 -8.20 -11.84 1.10
C GLU A 205 -7.69 -13.28 0.93
N GLU A 206 -8.46 -14.29 1.35
CA GLU A 206 -8.11 -15.70 1.23
C GLU A 206 -7.92 -16.17 -0.22
N TYR A 207 -8.72 -15.67 -1.17
CA TYR A 207 -8.63 -16.07 -2.58
C TYR A 207 -7.57 -15.27 -3.35
N VAL A 208 -7.42 -13.98 -3.05
CA VAL A 208 -6.52 -13.10 -3.82
C VAL A 208 -5.06 -13.21 -3.35
N SER A 209 -4.81 -13.32 -2.05
CA SER A 209 -3.44 -13.34 -1.52
C SER A 209 -2.58 -14.47 -2.09
N PRO A 210 -3.06 -15.73 -2.21
CA PRO A 210 -2.28 -16.81 -2.82
C PRO A 210 -1.85 -16.53 -4.26
N MET A 211 -2.67 -15.82 -5.04
CA MET A 211 -2.33 -15.46 -6.42
C MET A 211 -1.23 -14.40 -6.47
N ILE A 212 -1.25 -13.46 -5.53
CA ILE A 212 -0.23 -12.42 -5.42
C ILE A 212 1.08 -13.02 -4.89
N ASP A 213 1.00 -13.91 -3.90
CA ASP A 213 2.17 -14.41 -3.15
C ASP A 213 2.81 -15.67 -3.74
N GLY A 214 2.17 -16.30 -4.72
CA GLY A 214 2.64 -17.55 -5.31
C GLY A 214 2.27 -18.81 -4.52
N GLY A 215 1.24 -18.74 -3.67
CA GLY A 215 0.75 -19.85 -2.84
C GLY A 215 -0.22 -20.79 -3.56
N PHE A 216 0.17 -21.38 -4.69
CA PHE A 216 -0.76 -22.04 -5.62
C PHE A 216 -1.38 -23.36 -5.14
N GLU A 217 -0.77 -24.03 -4.15
CA GLU A 217 -1.39 -25.19 -3.49
C GLU A 217 -2.70 -24.78 -2.80
N LYS A 218 -2.62 -23.78 -1.91
CA LYS A 218 -3.79 -23.22 -1.21
C LYS A 218 -4.79 -22.59 -2.17
N PHE A 219 -4.30 -21.92 -3.22
CA PHE A 219 -5.15 -21.36 -4.28
C PHE A 219 -6.02 -22.45 -4.91
N SER A 220 -5.43 -23.59 -5.26
CA SER A 220 -6.12 -24.71 -5.93
C SER A 220 -7.22 -25.32 -5.05
N GLU A 221 -6.96 -25.49 -3.76
CA GLU A 221 -7.96 -25.96 -2.79
C GLU A 221 -9.17 -25.01 -2.70
N LEU A 222 -8.88 -23.70 -2.62
CA LEU A 222 -9.88 -22.65 -2.51
C LEU A 222 -10.77 -22.57 -3.77
N MET A 223 -10.20 -22.73 -4.96
CA MET A 223 -10.96 -22.71 -6.22
C MET A 223 -12.06 -23.76 -6.27
N VAL A 224 -11.74 -24.99 -5.86
CA VAL A 224 -12.71 -26.10 -5.79
C VAL A 224 -13.88 -25.73 -4.87
N SER A 225 -13.62 -25.06 -3.76
CA SER A 225 -14.68 -24.67 -2.81
C SER A 225 -15.70 -23.68 -3.37
N ILE A 226 -15.28 -22.75 -4.25
CA ILE A 226 -16.16 -21.76 -4.87
C ILE A 226 -16.94 -22.34 -6.06
N PHE A 227 -16.29 -23.15 -6.89
CA PHE A 227 -16.82 -23.58 -8.18
C PHE A 227 -17.41 -25.01 -8.20
N ASN A 228 -17.07 -25.89 -7.25
CA ASN A 228 -17.61 -27.25 -7.18
C ASN A 228 -18.74 -27.47 -6.16
N LYS A 229 -19.34 -26.42 -5.59
CA LYS A 229 -20.67 -26.53 -4.97
C LYS A 229 -21.74 -26.22 -6.01
N SER A 230 -22.14 -27.29 -6.72
CA SER A 230 -23.46 -27.42 -7.36
C SER A 230 -24.57 -27.36 -6.31
#